data_AF-A0A2L0VU20-F1
#
_entry.id   AF-A0A2L0VU20-F1
#
_cell.length_a   1.000
_cell.length_b   1.000
_cell.length_c   1.000
_cell.angle_alpha   90.00
_cell.angle_beta   90.00
_cell.angle_gamma   90.00
#
_symmetry.space_group_name_H-M   'P 1'
#
loop_
_entity.id
_entity.type
_entity.pdbx_description
1 polymer ?
#
loop_
_entity_poly.entity_id
_entity_poly.type
_entity_poly.pdbx_seq_one_letter_code
_entity_poly.pdbx_strand_id
1 'polypeptide(L)'
;MKKLLIAASAAAFFAASPAQAATLIGDTVTCDQVGSGSTYSCFTNSAVVGGGREFEVGAAPNPAIGLNFNGGGLRITNISGGALFLTQTIVSLADLSKAFTSANLLNSSILGFGSSDVTIQNGVLRLDFAGTIWARNSTANIALDTASAVPEPGTWAMMLLGLGAMGAAMRSRRRQRFSVRYA
;
A
#
# COMPACT_ATOMS: atom_id res chain seq x y z
N MET A 1 3.36 -59.82 24.44
CA MET A 1 4.45 -58.85 24.22
C MET A 1 3.97 -57.76 23.25
N LYS A 2 3.81 -56.55 23.79
CA LYS A 2 3.84 -55.21 23.17
C LYS A 2 3.49 -55.10 21.67
N LYS A 3 2.23 -54.73 21.36
CA LYS A 3 1.89 -54.04 20.10
C LYS A 3 1.80 -52.55 20.41
N LEU A 4 2.85 -51.82 20.02
CA LEU A 4 3.02 -50.38 20.19
C LEU A 4 1.96 -49.62 19.38
N LEU A 5 1.03 -48.97 20.07
CA LEU A 5 0.15 -47.94 19.51
C LEU A 5 0.91 -46.60 19.54
N ILE A 6 1.53 -46.23 18.42
CA ILE A 6 2.12 -44.91 18.25
C ILE A 6 1.02 -44.00 17.72
N ALA A 7 0.39 -43.25 18.63
CA ALA A 7 -0.49 -42.14 18.29
C ALA A 7 0.38 -40.94 17.88
N ALA A 8 0.61 -40.79 16.58
CA ALA A 8 1.25 -39.60 16.04
C ALA A 8 0.25 -38.43 16.04
N SER A 9 0.15 -37.71 17.15
CA SER A 9 -0.46 -36.38 17.20
C SER A 9 0.51 -35.37 16.61
N ALA A 10 0.52 -35.26 15.28
CA ALA A 10 1.18 -34.16 14.59
C ALA A 10 0.35 -32.88 14.81
N ALA A 11 0.70 -32.11 15.83
CA ALA A 11 0.22 -30.76 16.00
C ALA A 11 0.87 -29.87 14.93
N ALA A 12 0.21 -29.74 13.77
CA ALA A 12 0.59 -28.76 12.78
C ALA A 12 0.24 -27.37 13.32
N PHE A 13 1.24 -26.64 13.82
CA PHE A 13 1.15 -25.22 14.09
C PHE A 13 0.94 -24.50 12.75
N PHE A 14 -0.33 -24.27 12.37
CA PHE A 14 -0.65 -23.29 11.34
C PHE A 14 -0.39 -21.91 11.92
N ALA A 15 0.84 -21.41 11.77
CA ALA A 15 1.15 -20.02 12.05
C ALA A 15 0.30 -19.17 11.10
N ALA A 16 -0.75 -18.54 11.62
CA ALA A 16 -1.44 -17.48 10.89
C ALA A 16 -0.40 -16.39 10.61
N SER A 17 -0.10 -16.15 9.34
CA SER A 17 0.77 -15.05 8.96
C SER A 17 0.17 -13.76 9.54
N PRO A 18 0.92 -12.96 10.31
CA PRO A 18 0.40 -11.70 10.81
C PRO A 18 -0.02 -10.84 9.62
N ALA A 19 -1.14 -10.13 9.76
CA ALA A 19 -1.53 -9.11 8.79
C ALA A 19 -0.42 -8.03 8.77
N GLN A 20 0.42 -8.07 7.74
CA GLN A 20 1.45 -7.06 7.54
C GLN A 20 0.77 -5.80 6.98
N ALA A 21 1.13 -4.63 7.51
CA ALA A 21 0.72 -3.35 6.95
C ALA A 21 1.15 -3.29 5.49
N ALA A 22 0.25 -2.82 4.61
CA ALA A 22 0.57 -2.69 3.20
C ALA A 22 1.74 -1.72 3.04
N THR A 23 2.83 -2.21 2.46
CA THR A 23 3.96 -1.37 2.07
C THR A 23 3.79 -0.96 0.62
N LEU A 24 4.14 0.30 0.34
CA LEU A 24 4.24 0.81 -1.02
C LEU A 24 5.47 0.29 -1.75
N ILE A 25 6.49 -0.21 -1.04
CA ILE A 25 7.70 -0.74 -1.71
C ILE A 25 7.32 -1.91 -2.61
N GLY A 26 7.73 -1.82 -3.88
CA GLY A 26 7.42 -2.80 -4.92
C GLY A 26 6.11 -2.54 -5.69
N ASP A 27 5.29 -1.57 -5.26
CA ASP A 27 4.09 -1.19 -6.00
C ASP A 27 4.45 -0.37 -7.25
N THR A 28 3.65 -0.49 -8.30
CA THR A 28 3.83 0.28 -9.54
C THR A 28 2.92 1.49 -9.48
N VAL A 29 3.51 2.67 -9.42
CA VAL A 29 2.78 3.94 -9.37
C VAL A 29 2.91 4.65 -10.71
N THR A 30 1.87 5.37 -11.13
CA THR A 30 1.91 6.28 -12.26
C THR A 30 1.93 7.73 -11.80
N CYS A 31 2.48 8.61 -12.63
CA CYS A 31 2.48 10.06 -12.42
C CYS A 31 1.90 10.72 -13.67
N ASP A 32 0.93 11.60 -13.47
CA ASP A 32 0.38 12.43 -14.53
C ASP A 32 0.16 13.86 -14.04
N GLN A 33 0.31 14.83 -14.94
CA GLN A 33 -0.08 16.21 -14.66
C GLN A 33 -1.51 16.43 -15.15
N VAL A 34 -2.35 16.90 -14.24
CA VAL A 34 -3.78 17.09 -14.48
C VAL A 34 -4.13 18.57 -14.32
N GLY A 35 -5.05 19.07 -15.14
CA GLY A 35 -5.44 20.47 -15.17
C GLY A 35 -4.78 21.27 -16.31
N SER A 36 -5.48 22.30 -16.78
CA SER A 36 -5.02 23.17 -17.86
C SER A 36 -4.06 24.26 -17.35
N GLY A 37 -3.11 24.67 -18.21
CA GLY A 37 -2.29 25.86 -18.00
C GLY A 37 -0.98 25.67 -17.22
N SER A 38 -0.71 24.46 -16.73
CA SER A 38 0.63 24.10 -16.22
C SER A 38 1.60 23.84 -17.38
N THR A 39 2.83 24.35 -17.29
CA THR A 39 3.95 23.95 -18.17
C THR A 39 4.75 22.77 -17.61
N TYR A 40 4.38 22.31 -16.41
CA TYR A 40 5.04 21.21 -15.72
C TYR A 40 4.40 19.89 -16.14
N SER A 41 5.20 18.86 -16.34
CA SER A 41 4.76 17.49 -16.58
C SER A 41 5.61 16.50 -15.78
N CYS A 42 5.10 15.29 -15.56
CA CYS A 42 5.92 14.19 -15.06
C CYS A 42 6.92 13.77 -16.16
N PHE A 43 8.20 13.68 -15.81
CA PHE A 43 9.26 13.23 -16.73
C PHE A 43 9.22 11.71 -16.95
N THR A 44 8.67 10.99 -15.98
CA THR A 44 8.42 9.55 -16.04
C THR A 44 6.97 9.33 -15.63
N ASN A 45 6.22 8.56 -16.41
CA ASN A 45 4.79 8.36 -16.19
C ASN A 45 4.48 7.11 -15.36
N SER A 46 5.45 6.21 -15.16
CA SER A 46 5.28 5.00 -14.36
C SER A 46 6.62 4.53 -13.79
N ALA A 47 6.64 4.17 -12.51
CA ALA A 47 7.82 3.65 -11.83
C ALA A 47 7.42 2.67 -10.72
N VAL A 48 8.30 1.70 -10.45
CA VAL A 48 8.18 0.80 -9.30
C VAL A 48 8.81 1.48 -8.09
N VAL A 49 8.09 1.51 -6.97
CA VAL A 49 8.57 2.13 -5.73
C VAL A 49 9.73 1.33 -5.15
N GLY A 50 10.89 1.99 -5.00
CA GLY A 50 12.13 1.36 -4.54
C GLY A 50 12.75 2.01 -3.31
N GLY A 51 12.12 3.06 -2.74
CA GLY A 51 12.69 3.86 -1.66
C GLY A 51 13.64 4.95 -2.15
N GLY A 52 13.56 5.30 -3.44
CA GLY A 52 14.36 6.32 -4.11
C GLY A 52 13.49 7.49 -4.56
N ARG A 53 13.97 8.34 -5.47
CA ARG A 53 13.11 9.32 -6.14
C ARG A 53 12.52 8.65 -7.38
N GLU A 54 11.22 8.37 -7.37
CA GLU A 54 10.54 7.67 -8.46
C GLU A 54 10.11 8.62 -9.59
N PHE A 55 9.71 9.85 -9.25
CA PHE A 55 9.24 10.80 -10.24
C PHE A 55 9.88 12.17 -10.09
N GLU A 56 10.00 12.84 -11.24
CA GLU A 56 10.39 14.23 -11.33
C GLU A 56 9.33 14.98 -12.12
N VAL A 57 8.94 16.15 -11.64
CA VAL A 57 7.93 17.02 -12.24
C VAL A 57 8.56 18.38 -12.50
N GLY A 58 8.37 18.92 -13.69
CA GLY A 58 9.02 20.16 -14.11
C GLY A 58 8.67 20.56 -15.54
N ALA A 59 9.12 21.73 -15.95
CA ALA A 59 9.07 22.13 -17.36
C ALA A 59 10.28 21.53 -18.08
N ALA A 60 10.03 20.66 -19.06
CA ALA A 60 11.10 20.03 -19.83
C ALA A 60 12.07 21.08 -20.42
N PRO A 61 13.39 20.87 -20.36
CA PRO A 61 14.09 19.66 -19.89
C PRO A 61 14.45 19.68 -18.39
N ASN A 62 14.00 20.67 -17.62
CA ASN A 62 14.48 20.92 -16.27
C ASN A 62 13.48 20.40 -15.20
N PRO A 63 13.78 19.29 -14.51
CA PRO A 63 12.96 18.85 -13.40
C PRO A 63 13.08 19.83 -12.22
N ALA A 64 11.96 20.07 -11.53
CA ALA A 64 11.89 21.08 -10.48
C ALA A 64 11.38 20.52 -9.15
N ILE A 65 10.53 19.49 -9.20
CA ILE A 65 9.94 18.82 -8.05
C ILE A 65 10.31 17.34 -8.11
N GLY A 66 10.84 16.80 -7.02
CA GLY A 66 11.08 15.38 -6.85
C GLY A 66 10.01 14.74 -5.98
N LEU A 67 9.50 13.59 -6.41
CA LEU A 67 8.53 12.76 -5.69
C LEU A 67 9.23 11.44 -5.32
N ASN A 68 9.36 11.17 -4.03
CA ASN A 68 10.04 10.01 -3.47
C ASN A 68 9.08 9.24 -2.56
N PHE A 69 8.68 8.05 -2.99
CA PHE A 69 7.88 7.13 -2.22
C PHE A 69 8.76 6.32 -1.26
N ASN A 70 8.27 6.16 -0.04
CA ASN A 70 8.78 5.20 0.92
C ASN A 70 7.68 4.21 1.29
N GLY A 71 7.99 3.21 2.12
CA GLY A 71 7.05 2.12 2.41
C GLY A 71 5.68 2.54 2.98
N GLY A 72 5.50 3.77 3.45
CA GLY A 72 4.20 4.25 3.96
C GLY A 72 3.94 5.73 3.69
N GLY A 73 4.53 6.31 2.64
CA GLY A 73 4.40 7.73 2.40
C GLY A 73 5.11 8.25 1.16
N LEU A 74 4.97 9.55 0.97
CA LEU A 74 5.55 10.31 -0.13
C LEU A 74 6.26 11.54 0.43
N ARG A 75 7.52 11.71 0.05
CA ARG A 75 8.29 12.93 0.25
C ARG A 75 8.37 13.70 -1.05
N ILE A 76 7.96 14.96 -0.98
CA ILE A 76 8.01 15.93 -2.06
C ILE A 76 9.15 16.89 -1.77
N THR A 77 9.98 17.22 -2.76
CA THR A 77 11.15 18.10 -2.58
C THR A 77 11.32 19.04 -3.77
N ASN A 78 11.63 20.31 -3.51
CA ASN A 78 12.13 21.21 -4.56
C ASN A 78 13.57 20.85 -4.91
N ILE A 79 13.78 20.40 -6.15
CA ILE A 79 15.06 19.99 -6.73
C ILE A 79 15.57 20.95 -7.82
N SER A 80 14.85 22.04 -8.09
CA SER A 80 15.18 23.02 -9.14
C SER A 80 16.50 23.79 -8.92
N GLY A 81 17.08 23.70 -7.72
CA GLY A 81 18.26 24.46 -7.30
C GLY A 81 17.95 25.90 -6.83
N GLY A 82 16.74 26.41 -7.05
CA GLY A 82 16.30 27.76 -6.70
C GLY A 82 14.92 27.80 -6.04
N ALA A 83 14.32 28.99 -6.00
CA ALA A 83 12.93 29.16 -5.57
C ALA A 83 11.96 28.84 -6.71
N LEU A 84 10.77 28.33 -6.39
CA LEU A 84 9.71 28.05 -7.35
C LEU A 84 8.43 28.78 -6.95
N PHE A 85 7.67 29.20 -7.96
CA PHE A 85 6.30 29.66 -7.81
C PHE A 85 5.43 28.93 -8.82
N LEU A 86 4.43 28.21 -8.31
CA LEU A 86 3.55 27.38 -9.14
C LEU A 86 2.15 27.99 -9.11
N THR A 87 1.58 28.22 -10.28
CA THR A 87 0.27 28.88 -10.41
C THR A 87 -0.87 27.89 -10.61
N GLN A 88 -0.64 26.79 -11.34
CA GLN A 88 -1.70 25.88 -11.80
C GLN A 88 -1.27 24.40 -11.88
N THR A 89 -0.16 24.02 -11.22
CA THR A 89 0.37 22.66 -11.32
C THR A 89 -0.36 21.72 -10.38
N ILE A 90 -1.00 20.69 -10.92
CA ILE A 90 -1.64 19.63 -10.15
C ILE A 90 -1.16 18.29 -10.64
N VAL A 91 -0.72 17.43 -9.73
CA VAL A 91 -0.17 16.12 -10.03
C VAL A 91 -1.12 15.04 -9.52
N SER A 92 -1.38 14.03 -10.33
CA SER A 92 -2.09 12.83 -9.93
C SER A 92 -1.16 11.63 -9.94
N LEU A 93 -1.23 10.84 -8.87
CA LEU A 93 -0.46 9.63 -8.67
C LEU A 93 -1.45 8.47 -8.47
N ALA A 94 -1.36 7.44 -9.30
CA ALA A 94 -2.20 6.25 -9.16
C ALA A 94 -1.33 5.02 -8.94
N ASP A 95 -1.59 4.29 -7.85
CA ASP A 95 -0.97 3.00 -7.62
C ASP A 95 -1.77 1.91 -8.36
N LEU A 96 -1.11 1.29 -9.33
CA LEU A 96 -1.67 0.23 -10.17
C LEU A 96 -1.69 -1.13 -9.47
N SER A 97 -0.89 -1.30 -8.41
CA SER A 97 -0.88 -2.51 -7.60
C SER A 97 -1.98 -2.48 -6.55
N LYS A 98 -2.10 -1.37 -5.80
CA LYS A 98 -3.07 -1.20 -4.71
C LYS A 98 -3.54 0.25 -4.64
N ALA A 99 -4.85 0.48 -4.78
CA ALA A 99 -5.40 1.83 -4.71
C ALA A 99 -5.07 2.52 -3.37
N PHE A 100 -4.77 3.82 -3.41
CA PHE A 100 -4.56 4.63 -2.20
C PHE A 100 -5.88 4.76 -1.41
N THR A 101 -5.82 4.58 -0.10
CA THR A 101 -6.99 4.64 0.79
C THR A 101 -6.97 5.87 1.70
N SER A 102 -5.78 6.36 2.06
CA SER A 102 -5.64 7.59 2.85
C SER A 102 -4.36 8.35 2.50
N ALA A 103 -4.40 9.67 2.67
CA ALA A 103 -3.26 10.55 2.51
C ALA A 103 -3.34 11.67 3.56
N ASN A 104 -2.33 11.76 4.41
CA ASN A 104 -2.26 12.76 5.48
C ASN A 104 -0.97 13.56 5.37
N LEU A 105 -1.10 14.88 5.17
CA LEU A 105 0.05 15.77 5.22
C LEU A 105 0.60 15.83 6.65
N LEU A 106 1.83 15.34 6.84
CA LEU A 106 2.49 15.32 8.15
C LEU A 106 3.17 16.66 8.45
N ASN A 107 3.89 17.19 7.46
CA ASN A 107 4.57 18.47 7.55
C ASN A 107 4.84 19.02 6.16
N SER A 108 4.97 20.35 6.06
CA SER A 108 5.30 21.07 4.85
C SER A 108 6.12 22.31 5.20
N SER A 109 7.17 22.57 4.43
CA SER A 109 7.88 23.86 4.43
C SER A 109 7.53 24.69 3.20
N ILE A 110 6.57 24.25 2.40
CA ILE A 110 6.13 24.91 1.16
C ILE A 110 5.01 25.88 1.54
N LEU A 111 5.19 27.15 1.23
CA LEU A 111 4.20 28.17 1.55
C LEU A 111 2.98 28.02 0.65
N GLY A 112 1.80 27.96 1.26
CA GLY A 112 0.53 27.78 0.56
C GLY A 112 0.18 26.33 0.25
N PHE A 113 1.00 25.35 0.67
CA PHE A 113 0.68 23.92 0.53
C PHE A 113 0.29 23.32 1.89
N GLY A 114 -0.98 22.94 2.03
CA GLY A 114 -1.59 22.41 3.24
C GLY A 114 -2.37 21.11 2.99
N SER A 115 -3.10 20.65 4.02
CA SER A 115 -3.84 19.39 3.96
C SER A 115 -4.97 19.40 2.93
N SER A 116 -5.53 20.58 2.59
CA SER A 116 -6.53 20.74 1.53
C SER A 116 -6.00 20.41 0.14
N ASP A 117 -4.70 20.50 -0.04
CA ASP A 117 -4.02 20.32 -1.32
C ASP A 117 -3.60 18.86 -1.56
N VAL A 118 -3.85 18.00 -0.57
CA VAL A 118 -3.61 16.56 -0.61
C VAL A 118 -4.96 15.86 -0.55
N THR A 119 -5.40 15.31 -1.67
CA THR A 119 -6.72 14.67 -1.76
C THR A 119 -6.60 13.29 -2.38
N ILE A 120 -7.52 12.39 -2.02
CA ILE A 120 -7.68 11.10 -2.72
C ILE A 120 -9.07 11.09 -3.35
N GLN A 121 -9.12 10.74 -4.62
CA GLN A 121 -10.37 10.50 -5.33
C GLN A 121 -10.26 9.21 -6.12
N ASN A 122 -11.18 8.28 -5.88
CA ASN A 122 -11.23 6.97 -6.56
C ASN A 122 -9.89 6.19 -6.50
N GLY A 123 -9.18 6.26 -5.38
CA GLY A 123 -7.90 5.57 -5.21
C GLY A 123 -6.68 6.26 -5.82
N VAL A 124 -6.88 7.46 -6.40
CA VAL A 124 -5.82 8.29 -7.00
C VAL A 124 -5.49 9.42 -6.04
N LEU A 125 -4.21 9.57 -5.71
CA LEU A 125 -3.68 10.69 -4.93
C LEU A 125 -3.53 11.91 -5.83
N ARG A 126 -4.12 13.04 -5.45
CA ARG A 126 -4.03 14.32 -6.15
C ARG A 126 -3.34 15.34 -5.24
N LEU A 127 -2.31 15.98 -5.79
CA LEU A 127 -1.48 16.99 -5.14
C LEU A 127 -1.66 18.31 -5.89
N ASP A 128 -2.30 19.29 -5.26
CA ASP A 128 -2.49 20.62 -5.81
C ASP A 128 -1.35 21.55 -5.39
N PHE A 129 -0.58 22.05 -6.35
CA PHE A 129 0.49 23.01 -6.09
C PHE A 129 0.12 24.42 -6.57
N ALA A 130 -1.13 24.67 -6.94
CA ALA A 130 -1.57 25.99 -7.39
C ALA A 130 -1.40 27.05 -6.28
N GLY A 131 -0.76 28.16 -6.63
CA GLY A 131 -0.50 29.27 -5.70
C GLY A 131 0.61 29.02 -4.68
N THR A 132 1.39 27.95 -4.82
CA THR A 132 2.43 27.60 -3.84
C THR A 132 3.77 28.30 -4.12
N ILE A 133 4.46 28.67 -3.05
CA ILE A 133 5.81 29.26 -3.08
C ILE A 133 6.79 28.32 -2.39
N TRP A 134 7.89 28.01 -3.07
CA TRP A 134 8.89 27.07 -2.60
C TRP A 134 10.23 27.79 -2.46
N ALA A 135 10.79 27.76 -1.25
CA ALA A 135 12.21 28.04 -1.07
C ALA A 135 13.06 26.89 -1.61
N ARG A 136 14.37 27.12 -1.79
CA ARG A 136 15.34 26.08 -2.13
C ARG A 136 15.26 24.93 -1.13
N ASN A 137 15.20 23.70 -1.63
CA ASN A 137 15.08 22.47 -0.83
C ASN A 137 13.82 22.38 0.05
N SER A 138 12.76 23.13 -0.25
CA SER A 138 11.48 22.97 0.47
C SER A 138 10.97 21.54 0.32
N THR A 139 10.34 21.03 1.38
CA THR A 139 9.82 19.66 1.42
C THR A 139 8.41 19.60 1.96
N ALA A 140 7.64 18.60 1.53
CA ALA A 140 6.44 18.15 2.21
C ALA A 140 6.48 16.63 2.36
N ASN A 141 5.98 16.12 3.49
CA ASN A 141 5.91 14.71 3.77
C ASN A 141 4.45 14.31 4.00
N ILE A 142 4.00 13.30 3.26
CA ILE A 142 2.64 12.79 3.28
C ILE A 142 2.70 11.33 3.73
N ALA A 143 1.96 10.97 4.77
CA ALA A 143 1.71 9.57 5.10
C ALA A 143 0.64 9.02 4.14
N LEU A 144 0.89 7.86 3.57
CA LEU A 144 0.01 7.19 2.63
C LEU A 144 -0.35 5.81 3.16
N ASP A 145 -1.59 5.41 2.89
CA ASP A 145 -2.05 4.04 3.10
C ASP A 145 -2.65 3.52 1.80
N THR A 146 -2.55 2.22 1.58
CA THR A 146 -3.13 1.53 0.42
C THR A 146 -4.07 0.45 0.89
N ALA A 147 -4.95 0.01 -0.01
CA ALA A 147 -5.86 -1.08 0.30
C ALA A 147 -5.04 -2.31 0.71
N SER A 148 -5.25 -2.80 1.94
CA SER A 148 -4.63 -4.05 2.38
C SER A 148 -5.05 -5.17 1.43
N ALA A 149 -4.10 -6.00 1.01
CA ALA A 149 -4.42 -7.20 0.25
C ALA A 149 -5.41 -8.05 1.08
N VAL A 150 -6.65 -8.14 0.61
CA VAL A 150 -7.64 -9.04 1.20
C VAL A 150 -7.04 -10.45 1.10
N PRO A 151 -7.08 -11.27 2.18
CA PRO A 151 -6.58 -12.63 2.13
C PRO A 151 -7.13 -13.33 0.90
N GLU A 152 -6.23 -13.85 0.07
CA GLU A 152 -6.61 -14.41 -1.22
C GLU A 152 -7.69 -15.48 -1.03
N PRO A 153 -8.59 -15.71 -2.01
CA PRO A 153 -9.62 -16.75 -1.91
C PRO A 153 -9.06 -18.13 -1.51
N GLY A 154 -7.79 -18.42 -1.84
CA GLY A 154 -7.07 -19.61 -1.38
C GLY A 154 -6.88 -19.66 0.13
N THR A 155 -6.60 -18.53 0.79
CA THR A 155 -6.50 -18.45 2.25
C THR A 155 -7.83 -18.79 2.92
N TRP A 156 -8.94 -18.28 2.38
CA TRP A 156 -10.29 -18.62 2.86
C TRP A 156 -10.58 -20.11 2.68
N ALA A 157 -10.24 -20.66 1.52
CA ALA A 157 -10.40 -22.09 1.25
C ALA A 157 -9.58 -22.96 2.20
N MET A 158 -8.32 -22.61 2.47
CA MET A 158 -7.45 -23.32 3.41
C MET A 158 -7.96 -23.22 4.85
N MET A 159 -8.47 -22.05 5.27
CA MET A 159 -9.10 -21.88 6.57
C MET A 159 -10.34 -22.76 6.71
N LEU A 160 -11.23 -22.74 5.72
CA LEU A 160 -12.44 -23.57 5.70
C LEU A 160 -12.10 -25.06 5.67
N LEU A 161 -11.08 -25.45 4.91
CA LEU A 161 -10.60 -26.83 4.86
C LEU A 161 -10.05 -27.26 6.22
N GLY A 162 -9.24 -26.43 6.87
CA GLY A 162 -8.73 -26.69 8.22
C GLY A 162 -9.84 -26.88 9.25
N LEU A 163 -10.84 -25.98 9.25
CA LEU A 163 -12.01 -26.08 10.12
C LEU A 163 -12.87 -27.32 9.81
N GLY A 164 -13.07 -27.61 8.52
CA GLY A 164 -13.80 -28.80 8.05
C GLY A 164 -13.12 -30.11 8.47
N ALA A 165 -11.79 -30.18 8.34
CA ALA A 165 -10.98 -31.32 8.77
C ALA A 165 -11.06 -31.52 10.30
N MET A 166 -10.95 -30.44 11.08
CA MET A 166 -11.15 -30.51 12.54
C MET A 166 -12.56 -31.01 12.90
N GLY A 167 -13.60 -30.47 12.26
CA GLY A 167 -14.98 -30.90 12.47
C GLY A 167 -15.19 -32.39 12.15
N ALA A 168 -14.64 -32.86 11.02
CA ALA A 168 -14.69 -34.26 10.62
C ALA A 168 -13.97 -35.17 11.63
N ALA A 169 -12.80 -34.77 12.12
CA ALA A 169 -12.04 -35.51 13.12
C ALA A 169 -12.76 -35.62 14.47
N MET A 170 -13.44 -34.55 14.92
CA MET A 170 -14.27 -34.62 16.13
C MET A 170 -15.48 -35.55 15.95
N ARG A 171 -16.11 -35.53 14.77
CA ARG A 171 -17.30 -36.34 14.49
C ARG A 171 -16.98 -37.83 14.33
N SER A 172 -15.80 -38.17 13.79
CA SER A 172 -15.38 -39.57 13.65
C SER A 172 -15.14 -40.24 15.00
N ARG A 173 -14.60 -39.51 15.99
CA ARG A 173 -14.38 -40.02 17.36
C ARG A 173 -15.67 -40.35 18.11
N ARG A 174 -16.78 -39.65 17.83
CA ARG A 174 -18.07 -39.90 18.48
C ARG A 174 -18.79 -41.18 18.01
N ARG A 175 -18.35 -41.83 16.93
CA ARG A 175 -18.96 -43.07 16.40
C ARG A 175 -18.46 -44.35 17.11
N GLN A 176 -18.20 -44.32 18.41
CA GLN A 176 -17.88 -45.54 19.14
C GLN A 176 -19.12 -46.44 19.19
N ARG A 177 -19.03 -47.62 18.59
CA ARG A 177 -20.12 -48.59 18.52
C ARG A 177 -20.31 -49.23 19.89
N PHE A 178 -21.43 -48.93 20.54
CA PHE A 178 -21.90 -49.71 21.67
C PHE A 178 -22.33 -51.10 21.15
N SER A 179 -21.56 -52.14 21.47
CA SER A 179 -21.96 -53.52 21.19
C SER A 179 -22.76 -54.03 22.37
N VAL A 180 -24.05 -54.31 22.17
CA VAL A 180 -24.88 -54.96 23.18
C VAL A 180 -24.82 -56.47 22.93
N ARG A 181 -24.30 -57.24 23.89
CA ARG A 181 -24.41 -58.71 23.92
C ARG A 181 -25.59 -59.07 24.81
N TYR A 182 -26.53 -59.86 24.28
CA TYR A 182 -27.59 -60.48 25.06
C TYR A 182 -27.13 -61.85 25.57
N ALA A 183 -27.57 -62.19 26.78
CA ALA A 183 -27.32 -63.44 27.49
C ALA A 183 -28.45 -64.45 27.21
#